data_AF-A0A821RHV2-F1
#
_entry.id   AF-A0A821RHV2-F1
#
_cell.length_a   1.000
_cell.length_b   1.000
_cell.length_c   1.000
_cell.angle_alpha   90.00
_cell.angle_beta   90.00
_cell.angle_gamma   90.00
#
_symmetry.space_group_name_H-M   'P 1'
#
loop_
_entity.id
_entity.type
_entity.pdbx_description
1 polymer ?
#
loop_
_entity_poly.entity_id
_entity_poly.type
_entity_poly.pdbx_seq_one_letter_code
_entity_poly.pdbx_strand_id
1 'polypeptide(L)'
;KQDKIGYLEQGNIVYNVVYGYKTLFAYFCEHEKSSISKESLEKNTSIKIKCGSFSYAEIPLEFKYIMGVTGTLKTLNDSEKRIIQGLYKIKKNTFIPSVYGVNNLKFIERDDIMIENNHDYFNTIKREITDRLVGRSSERGAV
;
A
#
# COMPACT_ATOMS: atom_id res chain seq x y z
N LYS A 1 28.14 4.62 -18.30
CA LYS A 1 27.07 5.63 -18.11
C LYS A 1 25.74 4.94 -18.35
N GLN A 2 24.82 4.93 -17.37
CA GLN A 2 23.47 4.41 -17.60
C GLN A 2 22.68 5.49 -18.34
N ASP A 3 22.39 5.24 -19.61
CA ASP A 3 21.71 6.16 -20.53
C ASP A 3 20.21 6.19 -20.27
N LYS A 4 19.80 6.46 -19.02
CA LYS A 4 18.41 6.37 -18.56
C LYS A 4 18.11 7.45 -17.52
N ILE A 5 16.86 7.89 -17.48
CA ILE A 5 16.39 8.81 -16.44
C ILE A 5 16.05 8.00 -15.19
N GLY A 6 16.64 8.39 -14.06
CA GLY A 6 16.34 7.83 -12.75
C GLY A 6 15.55 8.81 -11.90
N TYR A 7 14.68 8.29 -11.04
CA TYR A 7 13.92 9.06 -10.07
C TYR A 7 14.33 8.69 -8.65
N LEU A 8 14.31 9.67 -7.74
CA LEU A 8 14.55 9.42 -6.33
C LEU A 8 13.25 8.93 -5.68
N GLU A 9 13.19 7.65 -5.35
CA GLU A 9 12.09 7.05 -4.58
C GLU A 9 12.64 6.41 -3.31
N GLN A 10 12.04 6.76 -2.15
CA GLN A 10 12.37 6.19 -0.84
C GLN A 10 13.88 6.16 -0.53
N GLY A 11 14.61 7.19 -0.97
CA GLY A 11 16.06 7.34 -0.76
C GLY A 11 16.95 6.60 -1.77
N ASN A 12 16.36 5.85 -2.72
CA ASN A 12 17.10 5.15 -3.77
C ASN A 12 16.82 5.77 -5.15
N ILE A 13 17.81 5.74 -6.04
CA ILE A 13 17.61 6.12 -7.44
C ILE A 13 17.07 4.91 -8.19
N VAL A 14 15.85 5.03 -8.70
CA VAL A 14 15.14 3.97 -9.39
C VAL A 14 14.95 4.33 -10.86
N TYR A 15 15.29 3.41 -11.76
CA TYR A 15 15.23 3.59 -13.22
C TYR A 15 14.07 2.85 -13.89
N ASN A 16 13.26 2.10 -13.14
CA ASN A 16 12.11 1.35 -13.67
C ASN A 16 10.78 2.11 -13.52
N VAL A 17 10.81 3.34 -13.01
CA VAL A 17 9.62 4.17 -12.77
C VAL A 17 9.47 5.18 -13.90
N VAL A 18 8.24 5.33 -14.39
CA VAL A 18 7.89 6.28 -15.45
C VAL A 18 6.65 7.06 -15.04
N TYR A 19 6.78 8.38 -14.91
CA TYR A 19 5.69 9.30 -14.58
C TYR A 19 5.00 9.83 -15.84
N GLY A 20 4.33 8.92 -16.55
CA GLY A 20 3.55 9.25 -17.74
C GLY A 20 4.35 10.09 -18.74
N TYR A 21 3.76 11.21 -19.19
CA TYR A 21 4.39 12.11 -20.15
C TYR A 21 5.50 12.99 -19.55
N LYS A 22 5.58 13.15 -18.22
CA LYS A 22 6.66 13.93 -17.60
C LYS A 22 8.02 13.30 -17.88
N THR A 23 8.11 11.98 -17.75
CA THR A 23 9.34 11.24 -18.08
C THR A 23 9.66 11.33 -19.57
N LEU A 24 8.66 11.24 -20.44
CA LEU A 24 8.84 11.38 -21.88
C LEU A 24 9.43 12.75 -22.25
N PHE A 25 8.89 13.84 -21.72
CA PHE A 25 9.46 15.18 -21.95
C PHE A 25 10.85 15.36 -21.33
N ALA A 26 11.13 14.72 -20.20
CA ALA A 26 12.46 14.74 -19.60
C ALA A 26 13.51 14.09 -20.52
N TYR A 27 13.15 13.00 -21.23
CA TYR A 27 14.03 12.37 -22.23
C TYR A 27 14.36 13.31 -23.39
N PHE A 28 13.38 14.09 -23.88
CA PHE A 28 13.64 15.11 -24.91
C PHE A 28 14.58 16.21 -24.41
N CYS A 29 14.32 16.75 -23.22
CA CYS A 29 15.15 17.82 -22.64
C CYS A 29 16.60 17.38 -22.37
N GLU A 30 16.80 16.16 -21.87
CA GLU A 30 18.15 15.63 -21.61
C GLU A 30 18.87 15.20 -22.90
N HIS A 31 18.14 14.87 -23.96
CA HIS A 31 18.73 14.68 -25.29
C HIS A 31 19.22 16.00 -25.89
N GLU A 32 18.46 17.09 -25.76
CA GLU A 32 18.90 18.44 -26.19
C GLU A 32 20.18 18.89 -25.47
N LYS A 33 20.35 18.50 -24.20
CA LYS A 33 21.58 18.74 -23.41
C LYS A 33 22.73 17.78 -23.72
N SER A 34 22.57 16.86 -24.67
CA SER A 34 23.54 15.80 -25.00
C SER A 34 23.86 14.85 -23.82
N SER A 35 22.98 14.78 -22.82
CA SER A 35 23.12 13.86 -21.67
C SER A 35 22.69 12.43 -22.03
N ILE A 36 21.78 12.28 -22.99
CA ILE A 36 21.15 11.01 -23.39
C ILE A 36 21.34 10.74 -24.90
N SER A 37 21.61 9.49 -25.26
CA SER A 37 21.76 9.10 -26.67
C SER A 37 20.43 9.07 -27.42
N LYS A 38 20.49 9.23 -28.75
CA LYS A 38 19.31 9.14 -29.61
C LYS A 38 18.62 7.76 -29.53
N GLU A 39 19.41 6.69 -29.35
CA GLU A 39 18.88 5.33 -29.23
C GLU A 39 18.03 5.16 -27.96
N SER A 40 18.44 5.76 -26.84
CA SER A 40 17.67 5.71 -25.60
C SER A 40 16.44 6.63 -25.65
N LEU A 41 16.52 7.77 -26.36
CA LEU A 41 15.35 8.62 -26.60
C LEU A 41 14.26 7.85 -27.35
N GLU A 42 14.58 7.21 -28.47
CA GLU A 42 13.60 6.50 -29.30
C GLU A 42 12.98 5.30 -28.56
N LYS A 43 13.77 4.59 -27.73
CA LYS A 43 13.26 3.48 -26.91
C LYS A 43 12.26 3.92 -25.83
N ASN A 44 12.37 5.16 -25.34
CA ASN A 44 11.57 5.66 -24.22
C ASN A 44 10.49 6.67 -24.62
N THR A 45 10.46 7.11 -25.89
CA THR A 45 9.46 8.04 -26.42
C THR A 45 8.39 7.28 -27.19
N SER A 46 7.25 7.05 -26.54
CA SER A 46 6.06 6.48 -27.18
C SER A 46 4.80 7.16 -26.67
N ILE A 47 3.78 7.25 -27.53
CA ILE A 47 2.46 7.74 -27.15
C ILE A 47 1.72 6.59 -26.46
N LYS A 48 1.41 6.77 -25.17
CA LYS A 48 0.63 5.80 -24.40
C LYS A 48 -0.86 6.11 -24.58
N ILE A 49 -1.52 5.33 -25.42
CA ILE A 49 -2.98 5.42 -25.60
C ILE A 49 -3.62 4.51 -24.54
N LYS A 50 -4.48 5.07 -23.68
CA LYS A 50 -5.23 4.29 -22.69
C LYS A 50 -6.35 3.55 -23.42
N CYS A 51 -6.15 2.25 -23.66
CA CYS A 51 -7.12 1.41 -24.39
C CYS A 51 -8.28 0.88 -23.52
N GLY A 52 -8.36 1.28 -22.25
CA GLY A 52 -9.43 0.86 -21.34
C GLY A 52 -9.02 0.98 -19.87
N SER A 53 -9.98 0.74 -18.98
CA SER A 53 -9.73 0.55 -17.56
C SER A 53 -10.67 -0.51 -17.02
N PHE A 54 -10.15 -1.38 -16.17
CA PHE A 54 -10.93 -2.41 -15.48
C PHE A 54 -11.03 -2.04 -14.00
N SER A 55 -12.23 -2.19 -13.45
CA SER A 55 -12.41 -2.13 -12.00
C SER A 55 -11.95 -3.46 -11.40
N TYR A 56 -10.99 -3.41 -10.47
CA TYR A 56 -10.57 -4.62 -9.75
C TYR A 56 -11.73 -5.30 -9.01
N ALA A 57 -12.76 -4.55 -8.62
CA ALA A 57 -13.97 -5.09 -8.00
C ALA A 57 -14.87 -5.86 -8.98
N GLU A 58 -14.78 -5.58 -10.28
CA GLU A 58 -15.62 -6.22 -11.30
C GLU A 58 -14.96 -7.48 -11.88
N ILE A 59 -13.63 -7.51 -11.96
CA ILE A 59 -12.88 -8.67 -12.48
C ILE A 59 -13.32 -9.99 -11.82
N PRO A 60 -13.51 -10.07 -10.48
CA PRO A 60 -13.94 -11.29 -9.83
C PRO A 60 -15.30 -11.83 -10.30
N LEU A 61 -16.19 -10.96 -10.81
CA LEU A 61 -17.54 -11.33 -11.22
C LEU A 61 -17.57 -12.21 -12.48
N GLU A 62 -16.50 -12.17 -13.27
CA GLU A 62 -16.34 -12.97 -14.48
C GLU A 62 -15.88 -14.41 -14.18
N PHE A 63 -15.38 -14.69 -12.97
CA PHE A 63 -14.91 -16.03 -12.62
C PHE A 63 -16.07 -16.92 -12.15
N LYS A 64 -16.07 -18.16 -12.67
CA LYS A 64 -17.02 -19.20 -12.24
C LYS A 64 -16.85 -19.58 -10.76
N TYR A 65 -15.61 -19.55 -10.25
CA TYR A 65 -15.28 -19.89 -8.88
C TYR A 65 -14.34 -18.83 -8.29
N ILE A 66 -14.76 -18.23 -7.18
CA ILE A 66 -13.98 -17.24 -6.44
C ILE A 66 -13.55 -17.86 -5.12
N MET A 67 -12.24 -17.86 -4.87
CA MET A 67 -11.63 -18.37 -3.64
C MET A 67 -10.63 -17.34 -3.11
N GLY A 68 -10.46 -17.30 -1.80
CA GLY A 68 -9.53 -16.38 -1.16
C GLY A 68 -9.36 -16.67 0.31
N VAL A 69 -8.35 -16.04 0.90
CA VAL A 69 -8.05 -16.14 2.33
C VAL A 69 -7.96 -14.72 2.90
N THR A 70 -8.44 -14.54 4.13
CA THR A 70 -8.29 -13.29 4.86
C THR A 70 -8.34 -13.55 6.37
N GLY A 71 -7.56 -12.78 7.12
CA GLY A 71 -7.58 -12.82 8.60
C GLY A 71 -8.74 -12.02 9.22
N THR A 72 -9.40 -11.16 8.44
CA THR A 72 -10.36 -10.17 8.95
C THR A 72 -11.81 -10.50 8.61
N LEU A 73 -12.11 -11.71 8.12
CA LEU A 73 -13.47 -12.08 7.73
C LEU A 73 -14.49 -11.93 8.88
N LYS A 74 -14.04 -12.16 10.13
CA LYS A 74 -14.86 -12.05 11.33
C LYS A 74 -15.21 -10.61 11.70
N THR A 75 -14.35 -9.65 11.35
CA THR A 75 -14.51 -8.23 11.72
C THR A 75 -15.34 -7.44 10.72
N LEU A 76 -15.81 -8.07 9.64
CA LEU A 76 -16.65 -7.42 8.65
C LEU A 76 -18.02 -7.06 9.23
N ASN A 77 -18.51 -5.88 8.84
CA ASN A 77 -19.86 -5.45 9.15
C ASN A 77 -20.89 -6.17 8.24
N ASP A 78 -22.18 -6.01 8.56
CA ASP A 78 -23.24 -6.71 7.83
C ASP A 78 -23.38 -6.25 6.38
N SER A 79 -23.05 -4.99 6.07
CA SER A 79 -23.07 -4.48 4.70
C SER A 79 -21.98 -5.11 3.84
N GLU A 80 -20.77 -5.24 4.37
CA GLU A 80 -19.64 -5.92 3.72
C GLU A 80 -19.94 -7.40 3.51
N LYS A 81 -20.50 -8.08 4.52
CA LYS A 81 -20.94 -9.48 4.39
C LYS A 81 -22.00 -9.64 3.31
N ARG A 82 -22.97 -8.72 3.22
CA ARG A 82 -23.99 -8.71 2.16
C ARG A 82 -23.36 -8.57 0.78
N ILE A 83 -22.35 -7.72 0.61
CA ILE A 83 -21.65 -7.56 -0.67
C ILE A 83 -20.92 -8.87 -1.03
N ILE A 84 -20.18 -9.47 -0.10
CA ILE A 84 -19.43 -10.72 -0.33
C ILE A 84 -20.37 -11.87 -0.72
N GLN A 85 -21.50 -12.01 -0.02
CA GLN A 85 -22.44 -13.11 -0.24
C GLN A 85 -23.38 -12.88 -1.42
N GLY A 86 -23.81 -11.64 -1.64
CA GLY A 86 -24.77 -11.26 -2.66
C GLY A 86 -24.12 -10.99 -4.02
N LEU A 87 -23.14 -10.08 -4.05
CA LEU A 87 -22.48 -9.66 -5.29
C LEU A 87 -21.43 -10.70 -5.73
N TYR A 88 -20.49 -11.03 -4.85
CA TYR A 88 -19.40 -11.97 -5.16
C TYR A 88 -19.80 -13.45 -4.99
N LYS A 89 -21.01 -13.73 -4.48
CA LYS A 89 -21.55 -15.09 -4.31
C LYS A 89 -20.68 -16.03 -3.45
N ILE A 90 -19.81 -15.48 -2.59
CA ILE A 90 -18.98 -16.26 -1.67
C ILE A 90 -19.79 -16.55 -0.41
N LYS A 91 -20.46 -17.72 -0.41
CA LYS A 91 -21.37 -18.11 0.68
C LYS A 91 -20.74 -19.05 1.72
N LYS A 92 -19.65 -19.71 1.36
CA LYS A 92 -18.95 -20.67 2.22
C LYS A 92 -17.69 -20.04 2.76
N ASN A 93 -17.44 -20.24 4.04
CA ASN A 93 -16.22 -19.82 4.72
C ASN A 93 -15.72 -20.96 5.61
N THR A 94 -14.42 -20.95 5.86
CA THR A 94 -13.76 -21.91 6.76
C THR A 94 -12.77 -21.13 7.59
N PHE A 95 -12.79 -21.37 8.91
CA PHE A 95 -11.92 -20.68 9.86
C PHE A 95 -10.83 -21.62 10.32
N ILE A 96 -9.59 -21.27 9.98
CA ILE A 96 -8.40 -21.97 10.45
C ILE A 96 -7.98 -21.32 11.78
N PRO A 97 -7.72 -22.09 12.85
CA PRO A 97 -7.24 -21.54 14.11
C PRO A 97 -5.84 -20.92 13.95
N SER A 98 -5.55 -19.88 14.74
CA SER A 98 -4.22 -19.28 14.80
C SER A 98 -3.22 -20.28 15.38
N VAL A 99 -2.07 -20.42 14.73
CA VAL A 99 -0.93 -21.18 15.27
C VAL A 99 -0.23 -20.44 16.43
N TYR A 100 -0.45 -19.13 16.55
CA TYR A 100 0.19 -18.26 17.54
C TYR A 100 -0.68 -18.01 18.79
N GLY A 101 -1.78 -18.75 18.96
CA GLY A 101 -2.71 -18.55 20.06
C GLY A 101 -3.59 -17.30 19.90
N VAL A 102 -4.18 -16.87 21.01
CA VAL A 102 -5.09 -15.71 21.07
C VAL A 102 -4.28 -14.41 21.04
N ASN A 103 -4.77 -13.40 20.31
CA ASN A 103 -4.15 -12.08 20.28
C ASN A 103 -4.24 -11.42 21.67
N ASN A 104 -3.10 -10.99 22.20
CA ASN A 104 -3.00 -10.30 23.50
C ASN A 104 -3.18 -8.78 23.39
N LEU A 105 -3.27 -8.23 22.17
CA LEU A 105 -3.58 -6.83 21.92
C LEU A 105 -5.04 -6.56 22.28
N LYS A 106 -5.25 -5.96 23.44
CA LYS A 106 -6.56 -5.46 23.88
C LYS A 106 -6.61 -3.97 23.62
N PHE A 107 -7.72 -3.51 23.06
CA PHE A 107 -7.96 -2.08 22.89
C PHE A 107 -8.06 -1.41 24.26
N ILE A 108 -7.25 -0.37 24.48
CA ILE A 108 -7.25 0.46 25.68
C ILE A 108 -7.69 1.85 25.25
N GLU A 109 -8.96 2.19 25.45
CA GLU A 109 -9.58 3.43 24.99
C GLU A 109 -8.79 4.70 25.35
N ARG A 110 -8.16 4.71 26.53
CA ARG A 110 -7.36 5.84 27.03
C ARG A 110 -6.00 6.00 26.34
N ASP A 111 -5.40 4.91 25.88
CA ASP A 111 -4.02 4.89 25.40
C ASP A 111 -3.95 4.70 23.87
N ASP A 112 -4.95 4.06 23.25
CA ASP A 112 -4.95 3.70 21.83
C ASP A 112 -5.59 4.78 20.94
N ILE A 113 -6.38 5.71 21.49
CA ILE A 113 -6.92 6.86 20.77
C ILE A 113 -6.23 8.12 21.27
N MET A 114 -5.41 8.72 20.40
CA MET A 114 -4.77 10.02 20.64
C MET A 114 -5.28 11.03 19.62
N ILE A 115 -5.80 12.16 20.09
CA ILE A 115 -6.22 13.27 19.23
C ILE A 115 -5.13 14.33 19.30
N GLU A 116 -4.44 14.56 18.18
CA GLU A 116 -3.30 15.46 18.11
C GLU A 116 -3.42 16.39 16.90
N ASN A 117 -2.74 17.53 16.98
CA ASN A 117 -2.63 18.44 15.84
C ASN A 117 -1.73 17.83 14.76
N ASN A 118 -2.00 18.15 13.49
CA ASN A 118 -1.20 17.66 12.35
C ASN A 118 0.30 17.99 12.48
N HIS A 119 0.64 19.12 13.11
CA HIS A 119 2.04 19.50 13.33
C HIS A 119 2.76 18.56 14.30
N ASP A 120 2.03 17.97 15.26
CA ASP A 120 2.60 17.15 16.33
C ASP A 120 2.48 15.65 16.07
N TYR A 121 1.72 15.24 15.04
CA TYR A 121 1.49 13.84 14.67
C TYR A 121 2.77 12.99 14.63
N PHE A 122 3.78 13.43 13.86
CA PHE A 122 5.03 12.68 13.73
C PHE A 122 5.86 12.71 15.02
N ASN A 123 5.81 13.81 15.77
CA ASN A 123 6.52 13.93 17.04
C ASN A 123 5.92 12.97 18.08
N THR A 124 4.60 12.84 18.14
CA THR A 124 3.90 11.93 19.03
C THR A 124 4.15 10.47 18.68
N ILE A 125 4.13 10.10 17.40
CA ILE A 125 4.50 8.73 16.96
C ILE A 125 5.94 8.42 17.33
N LYS A 126 6.87 9.35 17.07
CA LYS A 126 8.29 9.17 17.42
C LYS A 126 8.47 8.97 18.93
N ARG A 127 7.76 9.76 19.74
CA ARG A 127 7.76 9.63 21.20
C ARG A 127 7.26 8.25 21.61
N GLU A 128 6.09 7.82 21.13
CA GLU A 128 5.53 6.49 21.46
C GLU A 128 6.46 5.34 21.05
N ILE A 129 7.11 5.41 19.88
CA ILE A 129 8.11 4.43 19.46
C ILE A 129 9.29 4.41 20.41
N THR A 130 9.81 5.58 20.78
CA THR A 130 10.96 5.71 21.69
C THR A 130 10.62 5.17 23.07
N ASP A 131 9.45 5.50 23.60
CA ASP A 131 8.97 5.06 24.91
C ASP A 131 8.78 3.53 24.96
N ARG A 132 8.29 2.92 23.87
CA ARG A 132 8.17 1.45 23.77
C ARG A 132 9.50 0.74 23.57
N LEU A 133 10.45 1.34 22.86
CA LEU A 133 11.79 0.78 22.63
C LEU A 133 12.63 0.74 23.90
N VAL A 134 12.56 1.79 24.72
CA VAL A 134 13.24 1.85 26.02
C VAL A 134 12.56 0.94 27.05
N GLY A 135 11.29 0.58 26.81
CA GLY A 135 10.44 -0.15 27.73
C GLY A 135 9.83 0.80 28.77
N ARG A 136 8.52 0.67 29.05
CA ARG A 136 7.89 1.40 30.15
C ARG A 136 8.43 0.87 31.48
N SER A 137 9.47 1.50 32.00
CA SER A 137 10.00 1.27 33.34
C SER A 137 9.01 1.80 34.39
N SER A 138 7.99 1.01 34.75
CA SER A 138 7.43 0.86 36.11
C SER A 138 6.00 0.30 36.10
N GLU A 139 5.84 -0.84 36.78
CA GLU A 139 4.66 -1.27 37.55
C GLU A 139 3.26 -0.90 37.02
N ARG A 140 2.77 -1.59 35.98
CA ARG A 140 1.35 -1.97 35.90
C ARG A 140 1.23 -3.39 35.35
N GLY A 141 1.53 -4.34 36.24
CA GLY A 141 1.29 -5.76 36.01
C GLY A 141 -0.21 -6.04 35.91
N ALA A 142 -0.53 -6.90 34.95
CA ALA A 142 -1.72 -7.69 34.75
C ALA A 142 -2.85 -7.59 35.80
N VAL A 143 -4.04 -7.24 35.32
CA VAL A 143 -5.31 -7.90 35.70
C VAL A 143 -6.06 -8.24 34.42
#